data_AF-A0A506QS58-F1
#
_entry.id   AF-A0A506QS58-F1
#
_cell.length_a   1.000
_cell.length_b   1.000
_cell.length_c   1.000
_cell.angle_alpha   90.00
_cell.angle_beta   90.00
_cell.angle_gamma   90.00
#
_symmetry.space_group_name_H-M   'P 1'
#
loop_
_entity.id
_entity.type
_entity.pdbx_description
1 polymer ?
#
loop_
_entity_poly.entity_id
_entity_poly.type
_entity_poly.pdbx_seq_one_letter_code
_entity_poly.pdbx_strand_id
1 'polypeptide(L)'
;MYIRLDVFAGMLGLRPGDLLHAVRTTGQLDGLPLPARRQVRGAAVMFNQSEAIAFSQRWQARKPEPPAPSSGEPLMSVEAFAEQTGIAPLALWQAATTGKTLKGIPVPVAVKSCNGRLMFEPAAVTQFLQRYQAVPLKQR
;
A
#
# COMPACT_ATOMS: atom_id res chain seq x y z
N MET A 1 -20.52 -24.85 -3.97
CA MET A 1 -20.78 -23.94 -5.10
C MET A 1 -19.45 -23.51 -5.70
N TYR A 2 -19.37 -23.25 -7.00
CA TYR A 2 -18.13 -22.86 -7.68
C TYR A 2 -18.28 -21.49 -8.34
N ILE A 3 -17.20 -20.72 -8.39
CA ILE A 3 -17.14 -19.42 -9.04
C ILE A 3 -16.12 -19.40 -10.17
N ARG A 4 -16.36 -18.55 -11.16
CA ARG A 4 -15.43 -18.35 -12.28
C ARG A 4 -14.15 -17.64 -11.82
N LEU A 5 -13.07 -17.92 -12.55
CA LEU A 5 -11.79 -17.24 -12.37
C LEU A 5 -11.90 -15.71 -12.41
N ASP A 6 -12.66 -15.13 -13.34
CA ASP A 6 -12.79 -13.65 -13.43
C ASP A 6 -13.45 -13.05 -12.19
N VAL A 7 -14.46 -13.74 -11.65
CA VAL A 7 -15.14 -13.33 -10.41
C VAL A 7 -14.17 -13.42 -9.24
N PHE A 8 -13.38 -14.49 -9.19
CA PHE A 8 -12.35 -14.64 -8.15
C PHE A 8 -11.26 -13.58 -8.25
N ALA A 9 -10.77 -13.29 -9.46
CA ALA A 9 -9.79 -12.22 -9.70
C ALA A 9 -10.34 -10.85 -9.24
N GLY A 10 -11.61 -10.57 -9.52
CA GLY A 10 -12.31 -9.38 -9.05
C GLY A 10 -12.33 -9.26 -7.51
N MET A 11 -12.57 -10.36 -6.79
CA MET A 11 -12.55 -10.36 -5.32
C MET A 11 -11.15 -10.06 -4.73
N LEU A 12 -10.09 -10.38 -5.48
CA LEU A 12 -8.70 -10.13 -5.08
C LEU A 12 -8.17 -8.76 -5.53
N GLY A 13 -8.91 -8.06 -6.39
CA GLY A 13 -8.46 -6.80 -7.02
C GLY A 13 -7.35 -7.01 -8.05
N LEU A 14 -7.26 -8.21 -8.64
CA LEU A 14 -6.20 -8.60 -9.58
C LEU A 14 -6.74 -8.73 -11.00
N ARG A 15 -5.85 -8.72 -11.99
CA ARG A 15 -6.24 -9.02 -13.37
C ARG A 15 -6.47 -10.54 -13.51
N PRO A 16 -7.51 -10.97 -14.25
CA PRO A 16 -7.75 -12.39 -14.50
C PRO A 16 -6.54 -13.13 -15.11
N GLY A 17 -5.74 -12.45 -15.93
CA GLY A 17 -4.52 -13.01 -16.52
C GLY A 17 -3.48 -13.43 -15.48
N ASP A 18 -3.30 -12.66 -14.41
CA ASP A 18 -2.32 -12.92 -13.37
C ASP A 18 -2.74 -14.14 -12.55
N LEU A 19 -4.03 -14.23 -12.22
CA LEU A 19 -4.60 -15.37 -11.53
C LEU A 19 -4.55 -16.64 -12.40
N LEU A 20 -4.80 -16.52 -13.71
CA LEU A 20 -4.68 -17.64 -14.65
C LEU A 20 -3.23 -18.11 -14.79
N HIS A 21 -2.26 -17.20 -14.75
CA HIS A 21 -0.84 -17.53 -14.75
C HIS A 21 -0.47 -18.33 -13.50
N ALA A 22 -0.83 -17.84 -12.31
CA ALA A 22 -0.62 -18.52 -11.03
C ALA A 22 -1.29 -19.91 -10.99
N VAL A 23 -2.47 -20.04 -11.61
CA VAL A 23 -3.13 -21.34 -11.76
C VAL A 23 -2.28 -22.32 -12.57
N ARG A 24 -1.70 -21.87 -13.68
CA ARG A 24 -1.00 -22.74 -14.65
C ARG A 24 0.43 -23.07 -14.24
N THR A 25 1.11 -22.20 -13.51
CA THR A 25 2.55 -22.36 -13.22
C THR A 25 2.78 -22.99 -11.86
N THR A 26 2.46 -22.28 -10.78
CA THR A 26 2.88 -22.62 -9.41
C THR A 26 1.76 -23.21 -8.58
N GLY A 27 0.49 -22.97 -8.96
CA GLY A 27 -0.65 -23.26 -8.10
C GLY A 27 -0.72 -22.37 -6.85
N GLN A 28 0.09 -21.31 -6.80
CA GLN A 28 0.19 -20.39 -5.68
C GLN A 28 0.15 -18.94 -6.16
N LEU A 29 -0.40 -18.06 -5.34
CA LEU A 29 -0.45 -16.62 -5.58
C LEU A 29 0.24 -15.93 -4.41
N ASP A 30 1.38 -15.27 -4.68
CA ASP A 30 2.28 -14.67 -3.69
C ASP A 30 2.57 -15.59 -2.48
N GLY A 31 2.87 -16.87 -2.76
CA GLY A 31 3.17 -17.87 -1.74
C GLY A 31 1.97 -18.38 -0.94
N LEU A 32 0.73 -18.01 -1.31
CA LEU A 32 -0.48 -18.68 -0.80
C LEU A 32 -0.94 -19.77 -1.76
N PRO A 33 -1.28 -20.97 -1.25
CA PRO A 33 -1.89 -22.01 -2.08
C PRO A 33 -3.25 -21.54 -2.59
N LEU A 34 -3.47 -21.68 -3.90
CA LEU A 34 -4.75 -21.34 -4.51
C LEU A 34 -5.86 -22.30 -4.02
N PRO A 35 -7.11 -21.81 -3.93
CA PRO A 35 -8.26 -22.64 -3.59
C PRO A 35 -8.42 -23.84 -4.52
N ALA A 36 -9.09 -24.89 -4.02
CA ALA A 36 -9.47 -26.03 -4.81
C ALA A 36 -10.19 -25.59 -6.09
N ARG A 37 -9.70 -26.09 -7.22
CA ARG A 37 -10.14 -25.68 -8.55
C ARG A 37 -10.58 -26.87 -9.38
N ARG A 38 -11.55 -26.63 -10.25
CA ARG A 38 -12.01 -27.60 -11.24
C ARG A 38 -12.01 -26.95 -12.61
N GLN A 39 -11.45 -27.66 -13.59
CA GLN A 39 -11.57 -27.28 -14.98
C GLN A 39 -12.84 -27.91 -15.56
N VAL A 40 -13.69 -27.09 -16.16
CA VAL A 40 -14.92 -27.55 -16.83
C VAL A 40 -14.65 -27.66 -18.33
N ARG A 41 -15.35 -28.58 -19.02
CA ARG A 41 -15.30 -28.71 -20.48
C ARG A 41 -15.54 -27.33 -21.12
N GLY A 42 -14.58 -26.86 -21.93
CA GLY A 42 -14.55 -25.49 -22.45
C GLY A 42 -13.46 -24.58 -21.84
N ALA A 43 -12.51 -25.15 -21.08
CA ALA A 43 -11.32 -24.48 -20.51
C ALA A 43 -11.59 -23.40 -19.43
N ALA A 44 -12.82 -23.27 -18.94
CA ALA A 44 -13.13 -22.42 -17.81
C ALA A 44 -12.55 -23.00 -16.51
N VAL A 45 -11.67 -22.24 -15.86
CA VAL A 45 -11.17 -22.55 -14.51
C VAL A 45 -12.20 -22.04 -13.51
N MET A 46 -12.69 -22.93 -12.65
CA MET A 46 -13.59 -22.57 -11.57
C MET A 46 -12.98 -22.91 -10.22
N PHE A 47 -13.25 -22.07 -9.23
CA PHE A 47 -12.78 -22.22 -7.86
C PHE A 47 -13.93 -22.56 -6.94
N ASN A 48 -13.66 -23.37 -5.91
CA ASN A 48 -14.63 -23.57 -4.83
C ASN A 48 -14.92 -22.21 -4.18
N GLN A 49 -16.19 -21.83 -4.12
CA GLN A 49 -16.60 -20.53 -3.62
C GLN A 49 -16.21 -20.31 -2.16
N SER A 50 -16.40 -21.30 -1.29
CA SER A 50 -16.13 -21.18 0.14
C SER A 50 -14.64 -20.99 0.41
N GLU A 51 -13.79 -21.74 -0.29
CA GLU A 51 -12.34 -21.57 -0.20
C GLU A 51 -11.86 -20.28 -0.86
N ALA A 52 -12.48 -19.85 -1.96
CA ALA A 52 -12.16 -18.58 -2.60
C ALA A 52 -12.50 -17.37 -1.71
N ILE A 53 -13.59 -17.43 -0.94
CA ILE A 53 -13.93 -16.41 0.06
C ILE A 53 -12.94 -16.43 1.23
N ALA A 54 -12.61 -17.61 1.76
CA ALA A 54 -11.63 -17.72 2.84
C ALA A 54 -10.24 -17.24 2.38
N PHE A 55 -9.87 -17.54 1.13
CA PHE A 55 -8.65 -17.05 0.51
C PHE A 55 -8.69 -15.54 0.32
N SER A 56 -9.78 -14.96 -0.18
CA SER A 56 -9.88 -13.51 -0.38
C SER A 56 -9.79 -12.76 0.95
N GLN A 57 -10.35 -13.30 2.03
CA GLN A 57 -10.18 -12.73 3.37
C GLN A 57 -8.71 -12.73 3.82
N ARG A 58 -8.00 -13.86 3.63
CA ARG A 58 -6.55 -13.94 3.93
C ARG A 58 -5.72 -13.03 3.03
N TRP A 59 -6.11 -12.90 1.77
CA TRP A 59 -5.48 -12.03 0.79
C TRP A 59 -5.63 -10.55 1.15
N GLN A 60 -6.83 -10.14 1.57
CA GLN A 60 -7.09 -8.77 2.03
C GLN A 60 -6.41 -8.50 3.38
N ALA A 61 -6.32 -9.51 4.27
CA ALA A 61 -5.60 -9.41 5.53
C ALA A 61 -4.08 -9.27 5.35
N ARG A 62 -3.56 -9.62 4.16
CA ARG A 62 -2.15 -9.37 3.78
C ARG A 62 -1.90 -7.96 3.24
N LYS A 63 -2.91 -7.08 3.18
CA LYS A 63 -2.64 -5.67 2.88
C LYS A 63 -1.51 -5.20 3.80
N PRO A 64 -0.48 -4.53 3.26
CA PRO A 64 0.45 -3.82 4.11
C PRO A 64 -0.41 -2.92 5.00
N GLU A 65 -0.10 -2.97 6.30
CA GLU A 65 -0.65 -2.15 7.36
C GLU A 65 -1.43 -0.95 6.81
N PRO A 66 -2.77 -0.87 7.02
CA PRO A 66 -3.47 0.34 6.63
C PRO A 66 -2.69 1.52 7.22
N PRO A 67 -2.41 2.60 6.45
CA PRO A 67 -1.82 3.78 7.05
C PRO A 67 -2.62 4.07 8.30
N ALA A 68 -1.91 4.21 9.43
CA ALA A 68 -2.48 4.34 10.76
C ALA A 68 -3.75 5.21 10.69
N PRO A 69 -4.82 4.87 11.42
CA PRO A 69 -6.06 5.61 11.35
C PRO A 69 -5.73 7.09 11.49
N SER A 70 -5.99 7.86 10.42
CA SER A 70 -5.80 9.30 10.43
C SER A 70 -6.42 9.82 11.71
N SER A 71 -5.66 10.54 12.52
CA SER A 71 -5.99 10.96 13.89
C SER A 71 -7.29 11.80 14.02
N GLY A 72 -8.13 11.89 12.98
CA GLY A 72 -9.25 12.82 12.83
C GLY A 72 -8.79 14.25 12.60
N GLU A 73 -7.49 14.50 12.65
CA GLU A 73 -6.90 15.82 12.48
C GLU A 73 -6.84 16.21 11.00
N PRO A 74 -7.09 17.49 10.67
CA PRO A 74 -6.97 17.97 9.31
C PRO A 74 -5.55 17.75 8.78
N LEU A 75 -5.45 17.09 7.63
CA LEU A 75 -4.17 16.81 6.99
C LEU A 75 -3.45 18.12 6.65
N MET A 76 -2.14 18.14 6.91
CA MET A 76 -1.28 19.29 6.73
C MET A 76 -0.69 19.33 5.31
N SER A 77 -0.59 20.50 4.70
CA SER A 77 0.00 20.65 3.37
C SER A 77 1.54 20.61 3.42
N VAL A 78 2.17 20.43 2.25
CA VAL A 78 3.64 20.47 2.09
C VAL A 78 4.20 21.80 2.62
N GLU A 79 3.51 22.90 2.38
CA GLU A 79 3.93 24.24 2.77
C GLU A 79 3.95 24.40 4.30
N ALA A 80 2.88 23.99 4.98
CA ALA A 80 2.83 24.04 6.44
C ALA A 80 3.88 23.11 7.09
N PHE A 81 4.15 21.94 6.48
CA PHE A 81 5.23 21.06 6.93
C PHE A 81 6.62 21.70 6.72
N ALA A 82 6.84 22.35 5.58
CA ALA A 82 8.07 23.08 5.30
C ALA A 82 8.32 24.22 6.30
N GLU A 83 7.29 24.98 6.65
CA GLU A 83 7.36 26.04 7.67
C GLU A 83 7.74 25.49 9.06
N GLN A 84 7.14 24.37 9.49
CA GLN A 84 7.46 23.77 10.79
C GLN A 84 8.87 23.16 10.85
N THR A 85 9.40 22.68 9.73
CA THR A 85 10.71 22.02 9.67
C THR A 85 11.85 22.96 9.29
N GLY A 86 11.55 24.13 8.72
CA GLY A 86 12.53 25.00 8.07
C GLY A 86 13.16 24.38 6.82
N ILE A 87 12.58 23.31 6.27
CA ILE A 87 13.07 22.62 5.07
C ILE A 87 12.41 23.26 3.85
N ALA A 88 13.17 23.46 2.77
CA ALA A 88 12.62 23.98 1.51
C ALA A 88 11.43 23.11 1.02
N PRO A 89 10.25 23.69 0.71
CA PRO A 89 9.06 22.93 0.30
C PRO A 89 9.31 21.98 -0.87
N LEU A 90 10.12 22.41 -1.84
CA LEU A 90 10.48 21.61 -3.01
C LEU A 90 11.33 20.38 -2.63
N ALA A 91 12.27 20.54 -1.70
CA ALA A 91 13.10 19.43 -1.22
C ALA A 91 12.25 18.40 -0.47
N LEU A 92 11.27 18.87 0.31
CA LEU A 92 10.33 18.02 1.03
C LEU A 92 9.40 17.27 0.07
N TRP A 93 8.86 17.96 -0.94
CA TRP A 93 8.04 17.37 -1.99
C TRP A 93 8.81 16.31 -2.77
N GLN A 94 10.06 16.61 -3.17
CA GLN A 94 10.92 15.66 -3.86
C GLN A 94 11.24 14.45 -2.98
N ALA A 95 11.53 14.64 -1.70
CA ALA A 95 11.81 13.55 -0.78
C ALA A 95 10.59 12.65 -0.56
N ALA A 96 9.40 13.24 -0.38
CA ALA A 96 8.14 12.50 -0.24
C ALA A 96 7.75 11.74 -1.51
N THR A 97 8.03 12.28 -2.70
CA THR A 97 7.71 11.62 -3.98
C THR A 97 8.71 10.55 -4.40
N THR A 98 9.99 10.75 -4.10
CA THR A 98 11.07 9.83 -4.49
C THR A 98 11.43 8.81 -3.40
N GLY A 99 10.83 8.92 -2.21
CA GLY A 99 11.17 8.09 -1.04
C GLY A 99 12.57 8.39 -0.47
N LYS A 100 13.16 9.54 -0.82
CA LYS A 100 14.48 9.94 -0.31
C LYS A 100 14.40 10.33 1.16
N THR A 101 15.43 9.96 1.91
CA THR A 101 15.59 10.36 3.31
C THR A 101 16.18 11.75 3.42
N LEU A 102 15.66 12.60 4.32
CA LEU A 102 16.24 13.89 4.66
C LEU A 102 17.11 13.74 5.92
N LYS A 103 18.39 14.07 5.84
CA LYS A 103 19.38 13.82 6.91
C LYS A 103 19.39 12.36 7.42
N GLY A 104 19.13 11.39 6.54
CA GLY A 104 19.05 9.97 6.91
C GLY A 104 17.74 9.55 7.60
N ILE A 105 16.77 10.46 7.74
CA ILE A 105 15.44 10.18 8.28
C ILE A 105 14.44 10.07 7.13
N PRO A 106 13.63 9.01 7.07
CA PRO A 106 12.57 8.89 6.07
C PRO A 106 11.52 9.98 6.29
N VAL A 107 11.12 10.64 5.20
CA VAL A 107 10.03 11.62 5.23
C VAL A 107 8.71 10.88 5.49
N PRO A 108 7.78 11.48 6.26
CA PRO A 108 6.46 10.92 6.47
C PRO A 108 5.75 10.57 5.15
N VAL A 109 5.00 9.48 5.16
CA VAL A 109 4.24 9.04 3.98
C VAL A 109 3.19 10.11 3.66
N ALA A 110 3.27 10.66 2.46
CA ALA A 110 2.29 11.61 1.97
C ALA A 110 1.05 10.89 1.44
N VAL A 111 -0.12 11.35 1.85
CA VAL A 111 -1.41 10.98 1.26
C VAL A 111 -1.69 11.94 0.11
N LYS A 112 -1.98 11.40 -1.08
CA LYS A 112 -2.45 12.23 -2.20
C LYS A 112 -3.92 12.57 -2.02
N SER A 113 -4.23 13.85 -1.93
CA SER A 113 -5.61 14.33 -1.98
C SER A 113 -6.18 14.16 -3.40
N CYS A 114 -7.51 14.20 -3.53
CA CYS A 114 -8.24 14.08 -4.80
C CYS A 114 -7.82 15.13 -5.86
N ASN A 115 -7.21 16.23 -5.41
CA ASN A 115 -6.67 17.29 -6.27
C ASN A 115 -5.17 17.11 -6.63
N GLY A 116 -4.58 15.96 -6.32
CA GLY A 116 -3.17 15.65 -6.60
C GLY A 116 -2.17 16.32 -5.66
N ARG A 117 -2.62 17.03 -4.63
CA ARG A 117 -1.73 17.62 -3.61
C ARG A 117 -1.27 16.57 -2.61
N LEU A 118 0.00 16.65 -2.20
CA LEU A 118 0.54 15.85 -1.12
C LEU A 118 0.11 16.46 0.21
N MET A 119 -0.52 15.63 1.03
CA MET A 119 -0.98 16.00 2.36
C MET A 119 -0.34 15.04 3.35
N PHE A 120 0.07 15.55 4.50
CA PHE A 120 0.78 14.82 5.53
C PHE A 120 -0.04 14.78 6.81
N GLU A 121 0.09 13.70 7.55
CA GLU A 121 -0.54 13.60 8.84
C GLU A 121 0.26 14.41 9.88
N PRO A 122 -0.39 15.31 10.66
CA PRO A 122 0.31 16.13 11.66
C PRO A 122 1.11 15.29 12.66
N ALA A 123 0.53 14.19 13.17
CA ALA A 123 1.21 13.28 14.08
C ALA A 123 2.50 12.67 13.49
N ALA A 124 2.48 12.30 12.19
CA ALA A 124 3.65 11.77 11.51
C ALA A 124 4.74 12.85 11.30
N VAL A 125 4.32 14.10 11.05
CA VAL A 125 5.22 15.25 10.98
C VAL A 125 5.85 15.56 12.33
N THR A 126 5.10 15.53 13.42
CA THR A 126 5.63 15.72 14.78
C THR A 126 6.67 14.65 15.13
N GLN A 127 6.41 13.38 14.82
CA GLN A 127 7.39 12.31 15.02
C GLN A 127 8.65 12.50 14.16
N PHE A 128 8.48 12.93 12.90
CA PHE A 128 9.61 13.27 12.04
C PHE A 128 10.43 14.41 12.61
N LEU A 129 9.79 15.49 13.08
CA LEU A 129 10.45 16.65 13.69
C LEU A 129 11.25 16.28 14.93
N GLN A 130 10.68 15.48 15.83
CA GLN A 130 11.39 14.98 17.00
C GLN A 130 12.66 14.24 16.63
N ARG A 131 12.60 13.37 15.61
CA ARG A 131 13.78 12.65 15.11
C ARG A 131 14.76 13.58 14.40
N TYR A 132 14.25 14.52 13.60
CA TYR A 132 15.05 15.44 12.80
C TYR A 132 15.84 16.44 13.64
N GLN A 133 15.27 16.89 14.77
CA GLN A 133 15.95 17.72 15.76
C GLN A 133 16.89 16.90 16.65
N ALA A 134 16.57 15.63 16.92
CA ALA A 134 17.41 14.73 17.72
C ALA A 134 18.64 14.20 16.98
N VAL A 135 18.79 14.42 15.67
CA VAL A 135 20.03 14.09 14.94
C VAL A 135 21.03 15.24 15.12
N PRO A 136 22.08 15.08 15.95
CA PRO A 136 23.13 16.07 16.05
C PRO A 136 23.87 16.17 14.71
N LEU A 137 24.19 17.39 14.28
CA LEU A 137 25.13 17.61 13.18
C LEU A 137 26.41 16.85 13.50
N LYS A 138 26.66 15.73 12.81
CA LYS A 138 28.02 15.21 12.68
C LYS A 138 28.79 16.23 11.84
N GLN A 139 29.40 17.20 12.51
CA GLN A 139 30.49 17.97 11.93
C GLN A 139 31.63 17.00 11.66
N ARG A 140 32.00 16.85 10.39
CA ARG A 140 33.28 16.31 9.95
C ARG A 140 33.78 17.16 8.81
#